data_AF-A0A957UCH4-F1
#
_entry.id   AF-A0A957UCH4-F1
#
_cell.length_a   1.000
_cell.length_b   1.000
_cell.length_c   1.000
_cell.angle_alpha   90.00
_cell.angle_beta   90.00
_cell.angle_gamma   90.00
#
_symmetry.space_group_name_H-M   'P 1'
#
loop_
_entity.id
_entity.type
_entity.pdbx_description
1 polymer ?
#
loop_
_entity_poly.entity_id
_entity_poly.type
_entity_poly.pdbx_seq_one_letter_code
_entity_poly.pdbx_strand_id
1 'polypeptide(L)'
;MTHAADDQSTMPGGDNPYVGPRNFEDNERERRLFFGRDREGADLLSLVLAERLVLFYAPSGAGKSSLLNARLFPGLRDEGFTILGRARAGGQLPDGIALETVANVYAFNVLRDIDRGQTPFAELAAQRLPDYLAAHPADADHPDRILVIDQFEEIVTTYPSQWEKREEFFRQINQALSDDPH
;
A
#
# COMPACT_ATOMS: atom_id res chain seq x y z
N MET A 1 -9.54 29.78 -56.96
CA MET A 1 -10.36 30.30 -55.85
C MET A 1 -10.84 29.10 -55.05
N THR A 2 -10.61 29.15 -53.73
CA THR A 2 -11.20 28.30 -52.67
C THR A 2 -10.51 26.96 -52.33
N HIS A 3 -9.58 27.08 -51.39
CA HIS A 3 -9.42 26.36 -50.11
C HIS A 3 -9.86 24.89 -49.90
N ALA A 4 -8.88 24.14 -49.34
CA ALA A 4 -8.94 23.28 -48.15
C ALA A 4 -9.41 21.81 -48.26
N ALA A 5 -8.48 20.91 -47.94
CA ALA A 5 -8.66 19.70 -47.13
C ALA A 5 -7.25 19.21 -46.74
N ASP A 6 -6.66 19.80 -45.71
CA ASP A 6 -6.55 19.24 -44.35
C ASP A 6 -5.67 17.97 -44.29
N ASP A 7 -4.39 18.26 -44.08
CA ASP A 7 -3.36 17.38 -43.57
C ASP A 7 -3.68 17.02 -42.11
N GLN A 8 -4.13 15.80 -41.85
CA GLN A 8 -3.99 15.16 -40.54
C GLN A 8 -3.78 13.66 -40.71
N SER A 9 -2.52 13.27 -40.87
CA SER A 9 -2.08 11.91 -40.53
C SER A 9 -2.39 11.64 -39.06
N THR A 10 -3.40 10.82 -38.81
CA THR A 10 -3.82 10.39 -37.47
C THR A 10 -2.77 9.43 -36.92
N MET A 11 -1.86 9.93 -36.06
CA MET A 11 -0.94 9.10 -35.30
C MET A 11 -1.70 8.43 -34.14
N PRO A 12 -1.72 7.08 -34.03
CA PRO A 12 -2.34 6.40 -32.90
C PRO A 12 -1.60 6.72 -31.60
N GLY A 13 -2.36 6.80 -30.51
CA GLY A 13 -1.95 7.39 -29.25
C GLY A 13 -0.79 6.69 -28.52
N GLY A 14 0.08 7.51 -27.95
CA GLY A 14 0.29 7.50 -26.50
C GLY A 14 1.08 6.34 -25.89
N ASP A 15 2.01 5.72 -26.62
CA ASP A 15 3.07 4.96 -25.94
C ASP A 15 4.04 5.96 -25.32
N ASN A 16 3.96 6.13 -23.99
CA ASN A 16 5.00 6.84 -23.23
C ASN A 16 6.33 6.09 -23.41
N PRO A 17 7.31 6.62 -24.16
CA PRO A 17 8.51 5.88 -24.55
C PRO A 17 9.54 5.78 -23.40
N TYR A 18 9.26 6.42 -22.26
CA TYR A 18 10.10 6.38 -21.08
C TYR A 18 9.60 5.30 -20.13
N VAL A 19 10.28 4.15 -20.16
CA VAL A 19 10.20 3.17 -19.09
C VAL A 19 10.81 3.84 -17.85
N GLY A 20 9.95 4.43 -17.01
CA GLY A 20 10.38 5.01 -15.74
C GLY A 20 11.19 3.99 -14.93
N PRO A 21 12.04 4.46 -13.99
CA PRO A 21 12.86 3.56 -13.20
C PRO A 21 11.99 2.48 -12.54
N ARG A 22 12.31 1.21 -12.82
CA ARG A 22 11.60 0.07 -12.24
C ARG A 22 11.94 -0.01 -10.75
N ASN A 23 10.94 -0.26 -9.92
CA ASN A 23 11.17 -0.55 -8.51
C ASN A 23 12.01 -1.83 -8.37
N PHE A 24 12.96 -1.83 -7.43
CA PHE A 24 13.65 -3.05 -7.03
C PHE A 24 12.63 -4.03 -6.42
N GLU A 25 12.70 -5.29 -6.81
CA GLU A 25 11.89 -6.34 -6.22
C GLU A 25 12.51 -6.81 -4.90
N ASP A 26 11.69 -7.47 -4.10
CA ASP A 26 12.12 -8.07 -2.84
C ASP A 26 12.76 -9.45 -3.11
N ASN A 27 13.96 -9.43 -3.69
CA ASN A 27 14.75 -10.63 -3.92
C ASN A 27 16.26 -10.36 -3.78
N GLU A 28 17.04 -11.42 -3.54
CA GLU A 28 18.47 -11.32 -3.24
C GLU A 28 19.28 -10.65 -4.37
N ARG A 29 18.89 -10.86 -5.63
CA ARG A 29 19.56 -10.24 -6.78
C ARG A 29 19.36 -8.73 -6.79
N GLU A 30 18.14 -8.26 -6.60
CA GLU A 30 17.80 -6.84 -6.57
C GLU A 30 18.41 -6.15 -5.33
N ARG A 31 18.43 -6.82 -4.17
CA ARG A 31 19.10 -6.31 -2.95
C ARG A 31 20.58 -5.98 -3.19
N ARG A 32 21.28 -6.82 -3.97
CA ARG A 32 22.71 -6.62 -4.32
C ARG A 32 22.92 -5.49 -5.34
N LEU A 33 21.90 -5.13 -6.11
CA LEU A 33 21.96 -4.08 -7.12
C LEU A 33 21.58 -2.70 -6.55
N PHE A 34 21.00 -2.65 -5.36
CA PHE A 34 20.68 -1.41 -4.66
C PHE A 34 21.88 -0.95 -3.84
N PHE A 35 22.53 0.14 -4.24
CA PHE A 35 23.76 0.67 -3.62
C PHE A 35 23.55 2.05 -2.97
N GLY A 36 24.34 2.35 -1.92
CA GLY A 36 24.48 3.70 -1.36
C GLY A 36 23.39 4.14 -0.38
N ARG A 37 22.45 3.26 -0.04
CA ARG A 37 21.28 3.53 0.81
C ARG A 37 21.18 2.62 2.03
N ASP A 38 22.29 1.96 2.38
CA ASP A 38 22.36 1.00 3.49
C ASP A 38 22.04 1.67 4.83
N ARG A 39 22.60 2.86 5.05
CA ARG A 39 22.34 3.65 6.25
C ARG A 39 20.88 4.05 6.37
N GLU A 40 20.28 4.56 5.30
CA GLU A 40 18.85 4.96 5.30
C GLU A 40 17.93 3.76 5.55
N GLY A 41 18.26 2.59 5.00
CA GLY A 41 17.54 1.36 5.26
C GLY A 41 17.65 0.91 6.71
N ALA A 42 18.85 0.98 7.29
CA ALA A 42 19.10 0.62 8.69
C ALA A 42 18.43 1.60 9.67
N ASP A 43 18.47 2.90 9.37
CA ASP A 43 17.81 3.94 10.18
C ASP A 43 16.28 3.75 10.15
N LEU A 44 15.70 3.48 8.97
CA LEU A 44 14.26 3.19 8.84
C LEU A 44 13.87 1.90 9.55
N LEU A 45 14.67 0.82 9.42
CA LEU A 45 14.43 -0.42 10.15
C LEU A 45 14.44 -0.18 11.66
N SER A 46 15.46 0.52 12.17
CA SER A 46 15.58 0.85 13.59
C SER A 46 14.37 1.65 14.09
N LEU A 47 13.87 2.59 13.29
CA LEU A 47 12.66 3.35 13.61
C LEU A 47 11.41 2.45 13.65
N VAL A 48 11.25 1.54 12.70
CA VAL A 48 10.12 0.59 12.66
C VAL A 48 10.18 -0.40 13.83
N LEU A 49 11.36 -0.82 14.25
CA LEU A 49 11.53 -1.67 15.43
C LEU A 49 11.24 -0.94 16.75
N ALA A 50 11.46 0.37 16.81
CA ALA A 50 11.25 1.17 18.01
C ALA A 50 9.82 1.74 18.12
N GLU A 51 9.15 1.96 16.98
CA GLU A 51 7.88 2.68 16.90
C GLU A 51 6.81 1.85 16.19
N ARG A 52 5.64 1.74 16.81
CA ARG A 52 4.51 0.95 16.31
C ARG A 52 3.78 1.59 15.12
N LEU A 53 4.04 2.88 14.87
CA LEU A 53 3.49 3.63 13.74
C LEU A 53 4.56 4.57 13.18
N VAL A 54 4.94 4.35 11.92
CA VAL A 54 5.95 5.15 11.22
C VAL A 54 5.34 5.77 9.97
N LEU A 55 5.38 7.10 9.88
CA LEU A 55 5.06 7.83 8.65
C LEU A 55 6.34 8.09 7.85
N PHE A 56 6.51 7.37 6.74
CA PHE A 56 7.66 7.53 5.87
C PHE A 56 7.30 8.32 4.59
N TYR A 57 7.86 9.53 4.46
CA TYR A 57 7.63 10.42 3.33
C TYR A 57 8.95 10.78 2.62
N ALA A 58 8.89 10.90 1.29
CA ALA A 58 10.00 11.33 0.44
C ALA A 58 9.43 11.94 -0.86
N PRO A 59 10.17 12.81 -1.57
CA PRO A 59 9.76 13.30 -2.88
C PRO A 59 9.46 12.14 -3.85
N SER A 60 8.52 12.34 -4.77
CA SER A 60 8.22 11.35 -5.81
C SER A 60 9.50 11.01 -6.60
N GLY A 61 9.72 9.73 -6.88
CA GLY A 61 10.93 9.26 -7.56
C GLY A 61 12.18 9.17 -6.68
N ALA A 62 12.13 9.53 -5.39
CA ALA A 62 13.28 9.40 -4.47
C ALA A 62 13.67 7.95 -4.11
N GLY A 63 12.94 6.96 -4.63
CA GLY A 63 13.22 5.54 -4.40
C GLY A 63 12.57 4.95 -3.15
N LYS A 64 11.54 5.59 -2.57
CA LYS A 64 10.82 5.13 -1.35
C LYS A 64 10.45 3.65 -1.42
N SER A 65 9.73 3.25 -2.47
CA SER A 65 9.32 1.85 -2.68
C SER A 65 10.51 0.91 -2.88
N SER A 66 11.59 1.39 -3.50
CA SER A 66 12.81 0.60 -3.68
C SER A 66 13.55 0.40 -2.35
N LEU A 67 13.60 1.41 -1.48
CA LEU A 67 14.16 1.29 -0.14
C LEU A 67 13.37 0.29 0.72
N LEU A 68 12.04 0.34 0.64
CA LEU A 68 11.18 -0.63 1.33
C LEU A 68 11.49 -2.06 0.87
N ASN A 69 11.51 -2.31 -0.45
CA ASN A 69 11.70 -3.64 -1.01
C ASN A 69 13.14 -4.17 -0.84
N ALA A 70 14.16 -3.34 -1.06
CA ALA A 70 15.55 -3.78 -1.09
C ALA A 70 16.25 -3.76 0.28
N ARG A 71 15.67 -3.08 1.28
CA ARG A 71 16.27 -2.92 2.62
C ARG A 71 15.31 -3.18 3.76
N LEU A 72 14.15 -2.51 3.82
CA LEU A 72 13.26 -2.65 4.98
C LEU A 72 12.64 -4.05 5.08
N PHE A 73 11.93 -4.53 4.05
CA PHE A 73 11.27 -5.84 4.10
C PHE A 73 12.24 -6.99 4.36
N PRO A 74 13.43 -7.03 3.73
CA PRO A 74 14.39 -8.05 4.09
C PRO A 74 14.87 -7.94 5.55
N GLY A 75 15.16 -6.74 6.04
CA GLY A 75 15.57 -6.54 7.44
C GLY A 75 14.48 -6.96 8.43
N LEU A 76 13.22 -6.65 8.14
CA LEU A 76 12.09 -7.08 8.98
C LEU A 76 11.95 -8.61 9.02
N ARG A 77 12.19 -9.30 7.90
CA ARG A 77 12.21 -10.78 7.91
C ARG A 77 13.37 -11.34 8.71
N ASP A 78 14.54 -10.70 8.63
CA ASP A 78 15.72 -11.09 9.41
C ASP A 78 15.45 -10.91 10.93
N GLU A 79 14.61 -9.96 11.31
CA GLU A 79 14.11 -9.72 12.68
C GLU A 79 12.86 -10.56 13.05
N GLY A 80 12.37 -11.43 12.15
CA GLY A 80 11.25 -12.33 12.43
C GLY A 80 9.84 -11.76 12.24
N PHE A 81 9.70 -10.57 11.65
CA PHE A 81 8.38 -9.97 11.41
C PHE A 81 7.59 -10.70 10.31
N THR A 82 6.30 -10.88 10.56
CA THR A 82 5.33 -11.26 9.53
C THR A 82 4.89 -10.03 8.72
N ILE A 83 5.20 -10.00 7.42
CA ILE A 83 4.74 -8.93 6.53
C ILE A 83 3.35 -9.28 5.99
N LEU A 84 2.32 -8.63 6.51
CA LEU A 84 0.92 -8.81 6.09
C LEU A 84 0.75 -8.43 4.62
N GLY A 85 1.32 -7.29 4.23
CA GLY A 85 1.36 -6.85 2.86
C GLY A 85 1.59 -5.35 2.71
N ARG A 86 1.57 -4.93 1.45
CA ARG A 86 1.55 -3.52 1.06
C ARG A 86 0.19 -3.20 0.47
N ALA A 87 -0.53 -2.34 1.15
CA ALA A 87 -1.88 -1.93 0.82
C ALA A 87 -1.94 -0.47 0.34
N ARG A 88 -3.00 -0.13 -0.38
CA ARG A 88 -3.36 1.25 -0.73
C ARG A 88 -4.75 1.58 -0.23
N ALA A 89 -4.89 2.65 0.53
CA ALA A 89 -6.21 3.10 1.00
C ALA A 89 -7.09 3.64 -0.14
N GLY A 90 -6.49 4.17 -1.22
CA GLY A 90 -7.19 4.79 -2.35
C GLY A 90 -7.36 3.90 -3.59
N GLY A 91 -7.36 2.58 -3.45
CA GLY A 91 -7.59 1.66 -4.57
C GLY A 91 -8.96 1.86 -5.26
N GLN A 92 -9.03 1.50 -6.55
CA GLN A 92 -10.30 1.42 -7.29
C GLN A 92 -11.15 0.26 -6.76
N LEU A 93 -12.46 0.44 -6.65
CA LEU A 93 -13.37 -0.65 -6.31
C LEU A 93 -13.42 -1.68 -7.46
N PRO A 94 -13.44 -2.99 -7.14
CA PRO A 94 -13.67 -4.02 -8.14
C PRO A 94 -15.04 -3.90 -8.80
N ASP A 95 -15.17 -4.44 -10.01
CA ASP A 95 -16.44 -4.54 -10.71
C ASP A 95 -17.49 -5.28 -9.86
N GLY A 96 -18.72 -4.74 -9.83
CA GLY A 96 -19.82 -5.31 -9.06
C GLY A 96 -19.89 -4.89 -7.59
N ILE A 97 -18.89 -4.15 -7.08
CA ILE A 97 -18.95 -3.56 -5.74
C ILE A 97 -19.32 -2.08 -5.84
N ALA A 98 -20.52 -1.75 -5.38
CA ALA A 98 -21.02 -0.39 -5.38
C ALA A 98 -20.55 0.33 -4.10
N LEU A 99 -20.09 1.58 -4.23
CA LEU A 99 -19.49 2.35 -3.12
C LEU A 99 -20.41 2.45 -1.88
N GLU A 100 -21.71 2.56 -2.10
CA GLU A 100 -22.75 2.61 -1.08
C GLU A 100 -22.90 1.32 -0.26
N THR A 101 -22.44 0.18 -0.81
CA THR A 101 -22.48 -1.12 -0.12
C THR A 101 -21.26 -1.34 0.78
N VAL A 102 -20.21 -0.53 0.62
CA VAL A 102 -18.96 -0.65 1.37
C VAL A 102 -19.04 0.15 2.65
N ALA A 103 -18.88 -0.52 3.80
CA ALA A 103 -18.91 0.10 5.12
C ALA A 103 -17.86 1.22 5.23
N ASN A 104 -16.62 0.92 4.87
CA ASN A 104 -15.54 1.90 4.76
C ASN A 104 -14.64 1.60 3.57
N VAL A 105 -14.65 2.47 2.54
CA VAL A 105 -13.90 2.26 1.29
C VAL A 105 -12.38 2.18 1.50
N TYR A 106 -11.85 2.95 2.45
CA TYR A 106 -10.41 2.96 2.74
C TYR A 106 -9.99 1.67 3.47
N ALA A 107 -10.80 1.23 4.44
CA ALA A 107 -10.59 -0.05 5.12
C ALA A 107 -10.73 -1.22 4.14
N PHE A 108 -11.77 -1.22 3.31
CA PHE A 108 -11.99 -2.25 2.29
C PHE A 108 -10.80 -2.39 1.34
N ASN A 109 -10.27 -1.29 0.81
CA ASN A 109 -9.12 -1.35 -0.09
C ASN A 109 -7.87 -1.92 0.62
N VAL A 110 -7.64 -1.55 1.88
CA VAL A 110 -6.55 -2.12 2.67
C VAL A 110 -6.74 -3.61 2.89
N LEU A 111 -7.94 -4.02 3.33
CA LEU A 111 -8.30 -5.41 3.58
C LEU A 111 -8.17 -6.26 2.32
N ARG A 112 -8.68 -5.78 1.19
CA ARG A 112 -8.57 -6.47 -0.10
C ARG A 112 -7.10 -6.74 -0.48
N ASP A 113 -6.23 -5.76 -0.29
CA ASP A 113 -4.82 -5.89 -0.67
C ASP A 113 -4.06 -6.89 0.24
N ILE A 114 -4.42 -6.98 1.53
CA ILE A 114 -3.78 -7.92 2.47
C ILE A 114 -4.43 -9.32 2.47
N ASP A 115 -5.71 -9.43 2.13
CA ASP A 115 -6.45 -10.68 2.11
C ASP A 115 -6.05 -11.60 0.95
N ARG A 116 -5.51 -11.02 -0.12
CA ARG A 116 -5.01 -11.75 -1.31
C ARG A 116 -6.08 -12.64 -1.98
N GLY A 117 -7.35 -12.23 -1.88
CA GLY A 117 -8.48 -12.89 -2.56
C GLY A 117 -8.97 -14.16 -1.89
N GLN A 118 -8.73 -14.32 -0.59
CA GLN A 118 -9.25 -15.43 0.20
C GLN A 118 -10.74 -15.24 0.54
N THR A 119 -11.16 -13.99 0.71
CA THR A 119 -12.50 -13.62 1.10
C THR A 119 -13.25 -12.95 -0.07
N PRO A 120 -14.51 -13.33 -0.34
CA PRO A 120 -15.33 -12.65 -1.35
C PRO A 120 -15.46 -11.14 -1.08
N PHE A 121 -15.42 -10.31 -2.12
CA PHE A 121 -15.47 -8.85 -1.95
C PHE A 121 -16.73 -8.36 -1.23
N ALA A 122 -17.87 -9.02 -1.42
CA ALA A 122 -19.12 -8.68 -0.73
C ALA A 122 -19.01 -8.87 0.79
N GLU A 123 -18.25 -9.88 1.24
CA GLU A 123 -18.00 -10.12 2.66
C GLU A 123 -16.98 -9.11 3.20
N LEU A 124 -15.88 -8.88 2.47
CA LEU A 124 -14.87 -7.86 2.83
C LEU A 124 -15.47 -6.44 2.91
N ALA A 125 -16.46 -6.12 2.08
CA ALA A 125 -17.10 -4.80 2.05
C ALA A 125 -17.73 -4.38 3.38
N ALA A 126 -18.12 -5.34 4.21
CA ALA A 126 -18.69 -5.11 5.54
C ALA A 126 -17.67 -5.19 6.68
N GLN A 127 -16.43 -5.63 6.41
CA GLN A 127 -15.43 -5.86 7.44
C GLN A 127 -14.71 -4.58 7.90
N ARG A 128 -14.21 -4.64 9.14
CA ARG A 128 -13.34 -3.62 9.74
C ARG A 128 -11.93 -4.20 9.89
N LEU A 129 -10.91 -3.35 9.80
CA LEU A 129 -9.52 -3.75 9.94
C LEU A 129 -9.21 -4.53 11.23
N PRO A 130 -9.58 -4.05 12.44
CA PRO A 130 -9.29 -4.78 13.69
C PRO A 130 -9.97 -6.16 13.73
N ASP A 131 -11.22 -6.26 13.26
CA ASP A 131 -11.98 -7.51 13.28
C ASP A 131 -11.33 -8.55 12.34
N TYR A 132 -10.86 -8.11 11.17
CA TYR A 132 -10.13 -8.96 10.23
C TYR A 132 -8.83 -9.49 10.85
N LEU A 133 -8.05 -8.62 11.49
CA LEU A 133 -6.77 -8.98 12.13
C LEU A 133 -6.96 -9.89 13.36
N ALA A 134 -8.08 -9.77 14.08
CA ALA A 134 -8.42 -10.67 15.17
C ALA A 134 -8.83 -12.07 14.68
N ALA A 135 -9.48 -12.15 13.51
CA ALA A 135 -9.82 -13.42 12.88
C ALA A 135 -8.60 -14.12 12.25
N HIS A 136 -7.53 -13.37 11.99
CA HIS A 136 -6.26 -13.87 11.46
C HIS A 136 -5.13 -13.58 12.45
N PRO A 137 -5.08 -14.26 13.61
CA PRO A 137 -4.09 -14.00 14.64
C PRO A 137 -2.67 -14.21 14.13
N ALA A 138 -1.71 -13.48 14.71
CA ALA A 138 -0.29 -13.68 14.44
C ALA A 138 0.14 -15.11 14.81
N ASP A 139 1.19 -15.59 14.15
CA ASP A 139 1.83 -16.85 14.55
C ASP A 139 2.43 -16.67 15.95
N ALA A 140 2.22 -17.64 16.84
CA ALA A 140 2.76 -17.59 18.19
C ALA A 140 4.30 -17.57 18.20
N ASP A 141 4.93 -18.17 17.19
CA ASP A 141 6.40 -18.17 17.06
C ASP A 141 6.92 -16.87 16.41
N HIS A 142 6.06 -16.13 15.71
CA HIS A 142 6.40 -14.87 15.01
C HIS A 142 5.27 -13.85 15.22
N PRO A 143 5.12 -13.35 16.47
CA PRO A 143 3.97 -12.53 16.85
C PRO A 143 4.00 -11.14 16.23
N ASP A 144 5.20 -10.61 15.98
CA ASP A 144 5.38 -9.25 15.45
C ASP A 144 5.01 -9.22 13.96
N ARG A 145 4.12 -8.30 13.59
CA ARG A 145 3.66 -8.18 12.20
C ARG A 145 3.53 -6.75 11.73
N ILE A 146 3.72 -6.56 10.43
CA ILE A 146 3.73 -5.24 9.83
C ILE A 146 2.74 -5.14 8.66
N LEU A 147 2.01 -4.04 8.65
CA LEU A 147 1.20 -3.58 7.53
C LEU A 147 1.81 -2.30 6.96
N VAL A 148 2.09 -2.30 5.66
CA VAL A 148 2.51 -1.07 4.96
C VAL A 148 1.33 -0.51 4.19
N ILE A 149 0.88 0.69 4.56
CA ILE A 149 -0.06 1.46 3.75
C ILE A 149 0.76 2.44 2.90
N ASP A 150 0.91 2.14 1.61
CA ASP A 150 1.61 3.01 0.69
C ASP A 150 0.65 3.98 0.00
N GLN A 151 1.21 5.10 -0.48
CA GLN A 151 0.47 6.23 -1.03
C GLN A 151 -0.68 6.66 -0.12
N PHE A 152 -0.36 6.82 1.17
CA PHE A 152 -1.32 7.18 2.20
C PHE A 152 -2.10 8.46 1.87
N GLU A 153 -1.47 9.39 1.17
CA GLU A 153 -2.08 10.62 0.67
C GLU A 153 -3.32 10.40 -0.21
N GLU A 154 -3.47 9.23 -0.83
CA GLU A 154 -4.65 8.88 -1.61
C GLU A 154 -5.95 8.88 -0.79
N ILE A 155 -5.87 8.75 0.54
CA ILE A 155 -7.04 8.91 1.42
C ILE A 155 -7.69 10.28 1.26
N VAL A 156 -6.93 11.31 0.88
CA VAL A 156 -7.41 12.68 0.70
C VAL A 156 -7.93 12.90 -0.72
N THR A 157 -7.28 12.32 -1.71
CA THR A 157 -7.56 12.57 -3.14
C THR A 157 -8.57 11.60 -3.74
N THR A 158 -8.65 10.37 -3.24
CA THR A 158 -9.55 9.33 -3.73
C THR A 158 -10.82 9.30 -2.86
N TYR A 159 -11.98 9.03 -3.49
CA TYR A 159 -13.30 9.04 -2.86
C TYR A 159 -13.56 10.29 -1.99
N PRO A 160 -13.39 11.51 -2.53
CA PRO A 160 -13.52 12.74 -1.75
C PRO A 160 -14.92 12.92 -1.13
N SER A 161 -15.95 12.32 -1.72
CA SER A 161 -17.32 12.29 -1.19
C SER A 161 -17.51 11.38 0.03
N GLN A 162 -16.50 10.59 0.41
CA GLN A 162 -16.51 9.69 1.56
C GLN A 162 -15.61 10.20 2.70
N TRP A 163 -15.45 11.52 2.83
CA TRP A 163 -14.52 12.13 3.79
C TRP A 163 -14.90 11.81 5.24
N GLU A 164 -16.19 11.65 5.55
CA GLU A 164 -16.69 11.28 6.89
C GLU A 164 -16.19 9.90 7.33
N LYS A 165 -15.89 9.01 6.38
CA LYS A 165 -15.39 7.65 6.66
C LYS A 165 -13.90 7.63 7.03
N ARG A 166 -13.17 8.72 6.79
CA ARG A 166 -11.71 8.81 7.09
C ARG A 166 -11.45 8.70 8.58
N GLU A 167 -12.23 9.40 9.39
CA GLU A 167 -12.06 9.38 10.84
C GLU A 167 -12.25 7.96 11.39
N GLU A 168 -13.30 7.27 10.94
CA GLU A 168 -13.53 5.87 11.35
C GLU A 168 -12.42 4.93 10.88
N PHE A 169 -11.84 5.16 9.69
CA PHE A 169 -10.68 4.38 9.25
C PHE A 169 -9.46 4.59 10.16
N PHE A 170 -9.18 5.83 10.58
CA PHE A 170 -8.12 6.10 11.55
C PHE A 170 -8.39 5.48 12.93
N ARG A 171 -9.66 5.51 13.39
CA ARG A 171 -10.05 4.80 14.62
C ARG A 171 -9.81 3.30 14.52
N GLN A 172 -10.08 2.70 13.36
CA GLN A 172 -9.79 1.29 13.12
C GLN A 172 -8.28 0.99 13.14
N ILE A 173 -7.43 1.84 12.56
CA ILE A 173 -5.97 1.68 12.67
C ILE A 173 -5.52 1.75 14.13
N ASN A 174 -6.01 2.74 14.89
CA ASN A 174 -5.65 2.88 16.29
C ASN A 174 -6.14 1.69 17.14
N GLN A 175 -7.34 1.18 16.86
CA GLN A 175 -7.87 0.00 17.52
C GLN A 175 -7.05 -1.24 17.18
N ALA A 176 -6.71 -1.45 15.90
CA ALA A 176 -5.83 -2.53 15.47
C ALA A 176 -4.48 -2.48 16.19
N LEU A 177 -3.85 -1.30 16.27
CA LEU A 177 -2.62 -1.11 17.06
C LEU A 177 -2.84 -1.37 18.55
N SER A 178 -4.03 -1.20 19.10
CA SER A 178 -4.27 -1.46 20.53
C SER A 178 -4.50 -2.95 20.80
N ASP A 179 -5.23 -3.63 19.92
CA ASP A 179 -5.60 -5.04 20.05
C ASP A 179 -4.46 -5.99 19.66
N ASP A 180 -3.49 -5.48 18.91
CA ASP A 180 -2.37 -6.23 18.36
C ASP A 180 -1.04 -5.66 18.88
N PRO A 181 -0.67 -5.92 20.14
CA PRO A 181 0.45 -5.25 20.82
C PRO A 181 1.83 -5.60 20.26
N HIS A 182 1.92 -6.64 19.40
CA HIS A 182 3.14 -7.21 18.84
C HIS A 182 3.45 -6.61 17.46
#